data_AF-A0AB39R761-F1
#
_entry.id   AF-A0AB39R761-F1
#
_cell.length_a   1.000
_cell.length_b   1.000
_cell.length_c   1.000
_cell.angle_alpha   90.00
_cell.angle_beta   90.00
_cell.angle_gamma   90.00
#
_symmetry.space_group_name_H-M   'P 1'
#
loop_
_entity.id
_entity.type
_entity.pdbx_description
1 polymer ?
#
loop_
_entity_poly.entity_id
_entity_poly.type
_entity_poly.pdbx_seq_one_letter_code
_entity_poly.pdbx_strand_id
1 'polypeptide(L)'
;MPSTSYPVAVLAIVFTITLALRAVPFAVLRTLRTSVIVRRLSVWMPVGILAILAVTALHGTIAAEPHATWFARLAVAVTACVHLACGRRTILSVGIGTAVYVVLVNAL
;
A
#
# COMPACT_ATOMS: atom_id res chain seq x y z
N MET A 1 -13.68 25.19 14.67
CA MET A 1 -13.29 24.64 13.35
C MET A 1 -11.79 24.87 13.22
N PRO A 2 -10.93 23.83 13.22
CA PRO A 2 -9.50 24.04 13.01
C PRO A 2 -9.31 24.82 11.70
N SER A 3 -8.49 25.88 11.73
CA SER A 3 -8.20 26.66 10.54
C SER A 3 -7.56 25.76 9.49
N THR A 4 -7.91 25.92 8.21
CA THR A 4 -7.41 25.10 7.09
C THR A 4 -5.88 25.05 7.01
N SER A 5 -5.20 26.06 7.59
CA SER A 5 -3.76 26.10 7.76
C SER A 5 -3.18 24.96 8.61
N TYR A 6 -3.91 24.51 9.63
CA TYR A 6 -3.47 23.44 10.54
C TYR A 6 -3.33 22.08 9.82
N PRO A 7 -4.36 21.53 9.14
CA PRO A 7 -4.22 20.25 8.43
C PRO A 7 -3.20 20.36 7.28
N VAL A 8 -3.09 21.51 6.62
CA VAL A 8 -2.08 21.73 5.56
C VAL A 8 -0.66 21.63 6.13
N ALA A 9 -0.39 22.25 7.28
CA ALA A 9 0.90 22.15 7.94
C ALA A 9 1.22 20.71 8.35
N VAL A 10 0.23 19.99 8.92
CA VAL A 10 0.40 18.58 9.30
C VAL A 10 0.69 17.70 8.08
N LEU A 11 -0.07 17.87 6.99
CA LEU A 11 0.15 17.16 5.73
C LEU A 11 1.54 17.44 5.16
N ALA A 12 1.99 18.70 5.16
CA ALA A 12 3.31 19.08 4.68
C ALA A 12 4.44 18.43 5.49
N ILE A 13 4.29 18.38 6.82
CA ILE A 13 5.27 17.75 7.72
C ILE A 13 5.31 16.24 7.50
N VAL A 14 4.16 15.56 7.55
CA VAL A 14 4.07 14.11 7.35
C VAL A 14 4.58 13.71 5.96
N PHE A 15 4.24 14.48 4.93
CA PHE A 15 4.73 14.26 3.58
C PHE A 15 6.25 14.37 3.52
N THR A 16 6.82 15.44 4.08
CA THR A 16 8.27 15.67 4.08
C THR A 16 9.01 14.56 4.83
N ILE A 17 8.53 14.18 6.02
CA ILE A 17 9.11 13.09 6.82
C ILE A 17 9.04 11.78 6.04
N THR A 18 7.89 11.45 5.47
CA THR A 18 7.70 10.20 4.72
C THR A 18 8.60 10.15 3.48
N LEU A 19 8.71 11.26 2.75
CA LEU A 19 9.56 11.39 1.57
C LEU A 19 11.04 11.22 1.95
N ALA A 20 11.48 11.89 3.02
CA ALA A 20 12.84 11.79 3.52
C ALA A 20 13.17 10.35 3.95
N LEU A 21 12.34 9.75 4.80
CA LEU A 21 12.52 8.38 5.27
C LEU A 21 12.51 7.35 4.13
N ARG A 22 11.70 7.56 3.09
CA ARG A 22 11.71 6.71 1.89
C ARG A 22 12.91 6.97 1.00
N ALA A 23 13.48 8.16 0.97
CA ALA A 23 14.68 8.47 0.19
C ALA A 23 15.94 7.87 0.82
N VAL A 24 16.02 7.79 2.15
CA VAL A 24 17.14 7.19 2.90
C VAL A 24 17.54 5.80 2.38
N PRO A 25 16.66 4.79 2.28
CA PRO A 25 17.06 3.46 1.82
C PRO A 25 17.64 3.52 0.41
N PHE A 26 17.07 4.28 -0.51
CA PHE A 26 17.61 4.39 -1.87
C PHE A 26 18.94 5.15 -1.92
N ALA A 27 19.16 6.14 -1.06
CA ALA A 27 20.43 6.84 -0.93
C ALA A 27 21.53 5.92 -0.38
N VAL A 28 21.23 5.13 0.67
CA VAL A 28 22.15 4.15 1.24
C VAL A 28 22.46 3.05 0.22
N LEU A 29 21.45 2.54 -0.49
CA LEU A 29 21.61 1.52 -1.53
C LEU A 29 22.45 2.03 -2.73
N ARG A 30 22.45 3.34 -3.01
CA ARG A 30 23.32 3.96 -4.03
C ARG A 30 24.80 3.89 -3.64
N THR A 31 25.12 3.94 -2.35
CA THR A 31 26.49 3.88 -1.84
C THR A 31 27.05 2.45 -1.85
N LEU A 32 26.21 1.42 -1.69
CA LEU A 32 26.62 0.00 -1.71
C LEU A 32 26.59 -0.65 -3.13
N ARG A 33 26.70 0.17 -4.20
CA ARG A 33 26.51 -0.25 -5.60
C ARG A 33 27.55 -1.27 -6.11
N THR A 34 28.57 -1.58 -5.33
CA THR A 34 29.66 -2.52 -5.67
C THR A 34 29.29 -4.00 -5.50
N SER A 35 28.16 -4.35 -4.85
CA SER A 35 27.77 -5.75 -4.61
C SER A 35 26.42 -6.12 -5.27
N VAL A 36 26.44 -7.17 -6.11
CA VAL A 36 25.27 -7.71 -6.83
C VAL A 36 24.15 -8.18 -5.89
N ILE A 37 24.52 -8.62 -4.68
CA ILE A 37 23.57 -9.09 -3.66
C ILE A 37 22.74 -7.94 -3.10
N VAL A 38 23.38 -6.80 -2.79
CA VAL A 38 22.71 -5.61 -2.25
C VAL A 38 21.73 -5.03 -3.27
N ARG A 39 22.09 -5.04 -4.56
CA ARG A 39 21.19 -4.62 -5.65
C ARG A 39 19.97 -5.52 -5.79
N ARG A 40 20.10 -6.83 -5.59
CA ARG A 40 18.93 -7.73 -5.58
C ARG A 40 18.05 -7.50 -4.35
N LEU A 41 18.64 -7.37 -3.16
CA LEU A 41 17.89 -7.06 -1.94
C LEU A 41 17.12 -5.73 -2.07
N SER A 42 17.73 -4.71 -2.68
CA SER A 42 17.12 -3.40 -2.94
C SER A 42 15.83 -3.48 -3.75
N VAL A 43 15.76 -4.40 -4.73
CA VAL A 43 14.61 -4.56 -5.62
C VAL A 43 13.48 -5.34 -4.93
N TRP A 44 13.82 -6.26 -4.02
CA TRP A 44 12.84 -7.07 -3.30
C TRP A 44 12.29 -6.41 -2.03
N MET A 45 13.05 -5.50 -1.42
CA MET A 45 12.63 -4.75 -0.22
C MET A 45 11.28 -4.03 -0.37
N PRO A 46 11.02 -3.25 -1.44
CA PRO A 46 9.74 -2.58 -1.63
C PRO A 46 8.56 -3.56 -1.71
N VAL A 47 8.78 -4.70 -2.37
CA VAL A 47 7.75 -5.75 -2.49
C VAL A 47 7.41 -6.34 -1.13
N GLY A 48 8.43 -6.65 -0.31
CA GLY A 48 8.23 -7.15 1.05
C GLY A 48 7.47 -6.16 1.93
N ILE A 49 7.83 -4.87 1.88
CA ILE A 49 7.13 -3.82 2.64
C ILE A 49 5.67 -3.70 2.20
N LEU A 50 5.41 -3.69 0.89
CA LEU A 50 4.03 -3.61 0.37
C LEU A 50 3.20 -4.84 0.76
N ALA A 51 3.80 -6.03 0.80
CA ALA A 51 3.13 -7.23 1.26
C ALA A 51 2.76 -7.14 2.76
N ILE A 52 3.69 -6.71 3.62
CA ILE A 52 3.42 -6.50 5.05
C ILE A 52 2.34 -5.42 5.24
N LEU A 53 2.42 -4.31 4.50
CA LEU A 53 1.43 -3.25 4.54
C LEU A 53 0.03 -3.77 4.17
N ALA A 54 -0.07 -4.59 3.12
CA ALA A 54 -1.33 -5.19 2.70
C ALA A 54 -1.91 -6.13 3.78
N VAL A 55 -1.06 -6.99 4.36
CA VAL A 55 -1.47 -7.92 5.42
C VAL A 55 -1.92 -7.17 6.67
N THR A 56 -1.18 -6.15 7.09
CA THR A 56 -1.51 -5.36 8.28
C THR A 56 -2.74 -4.48 8.07
N ALA A 57 -2.92 -3.91 6.87
CA ALA A 57 -4.14 -3.20 6.52
C ALA A 57 -5.37 -4.14 6.56
N LEU A 58 -5.24 -5.35 6.00
CA LEU A 58 -6.30 -6.37 6.06
C LEU A 58 -6.57 -6.82 7.50
N HIS A 59 -5.53 -7.00 8.31
CA HIS A 59 -5.70 -7.33 9.72
C HIS A 59 -6.41 -6.21 10.49
N GLY A 60 -6.06 -4.94 10.20
CA GLY A 60 -6.71 -3.78 10.79
C GLY A 60 -8.20 -3.69 10.45
N THR A 61 -8.59 -3.96 9.19
CA THR A 61 -10.00 -3.96 8.79
C THR A 61 -10.79 -5.09 9.44
N ILE A 62 -10.18 -6.27 9.58
CA ILE A 62 -10.79 -7.42 10.27
C ILE A 62 -11.01 -7.12 11.76
N ALA A 63 -10.02 -6.50 12.41
CA ALA A 63 -10.08 -6.19 13.84
C ALA A 63 -11.09 -5.07 14.16
N ALA A 64 -11.28 -4.12 13.24
CA ALA A 64 -12.21 -3.01 13.42
C ALA A 64 -13.67 -3.41 13.16
N GLU A 65 -13.93 -4.20 12.11
CA GLU A 65 -15.29 -4.49 11.63
C GLU A 65 -15.44 -5.98 11.27
N PRO A 66 -15.93 -6.81 12.21
CA PRO A 66 -16.10 -8.25 12.00
C PRO A 66 -17.02 -8.60 10.81
N HIS A 67 -18.01 -7.76 10.52
CA HIS A 67 -18.96 -7.96 9.41
C HIS A 67 -18.31 -7.68 8.04
N ALA A 68 -17.41 -6.69 7.96
CA ALA A 68 -16.68 -6.33 6.74
C ALA A 68 -15.55 -7.30 6.38
N THR A 69 -15.25 -8.25 7.27
CA THR A 69 -14.16 -9.22 7.14
C THR A 69 -14.29 -10.12 5.91
N TRP A 70 -15.51 -10.58 5.59
CA TRP A 70 -15.75 -11.41 4.40
C TRP A 70 -15.52 -10.61 3.11
N PHE A 71 -15.98 -9.35 3.09
CA PHE A 71 -15.85 -8.47 1.95
C PHE A 71 -14.40 -8.05 1.67
N ALA A 72 -13.61 -7.78 2.72
CA ALA A 72 -12.20 -7.46 2.59
C ALA A 72 -11.39 -8.62 1.98
N ARG A 73 -11.65 -9.87 2.41
CA ARG A 73 -11.00 -11.05 1.81
C ARG A 73 -11.40 -11.25 0.35
N LEU A 74 -12.68 -11.06 0.04
CA LEU A 74 -13.19 -11.22 -1.32
C LEU A 74 -12.61 -10.14 -2.26
N ALA A 75 -12.50 -8.90 -1.80
CA ALA A 75 -11.86 -7.82 -2.56
C ALA A 75 -10.36 -8.10 -2.81
N VAL A 76 -9.64 -8.65 -1.84
CA VAL A 76 -8.24 -9.07 -2.02
C VAL A 76 -8.14 -10.21 -3.04
N ALA A 77 -9.02 -11.21 -2.96
CA ALA A 77 -9.07 -12.31 -3.92
C ALA A 77 -9.36 -11.82 -5.34
N VAL A 78 -10.32 -10.91 -5.50
CA VAL A 78 -10.64 -10.26 -6.79
C VAL A 78 -9.44 -9.45 -7.30
N THR A 79 -8.80 -8.67 -6.42
CA THR A 79 -7.60 -7.90 -6.76
C THR A 79 -6.51 -8.81 -7.31
N ALA A 80 -6.25 -9.95 -6.66
CA ALA A 80 -5.27 -10.95 -7.10
C ALA A 80 -5.67 -11.59 -8.43
N CYS A 81 -6.91 -12.09 -8.56
CA CYS A 81 -7.41 -12.69 -9.79
C CYS A 81 -7.31 -11.73 -10.99
N VAL A 82 -7.71 -10.46 -10.80
CA VAL A 82 -7.60 -9.43 -11.83
C VAL A 82 -6.14 -9.09 -12.13
N HIS A 83 -5.26 -9.05 -11.12
CA HIS A 83 -3.84 -8.80 -11.33
C HIS A 83 -3.18 -9.89 -12.19
N LEU A 84 -3.51 -11.15 -11.92
CA LEU A 84 -3.02 -12.32 -12.65
C LEU A 84 -3.63 -12.40 -14.06
N ALA A 85 -4.93 -12.15 -14.21
CA ALA A 85 -5.62 -12.23 -15.50
C ALA A 85 -5.31 -11.05 -16.45
N CYS A 86 -5.07 -9.85 -15.92
CA CYS A 86 -4.90 -8.63 -16.71
C CYS A 86 -3.42 -8.28 -17.03
N GLY A 87 -2.49 -9.22 -16.80
CA GLY A 87 -1.12 -9.12 -17.31
C GLY A 87 -0.30 -7.97 -16.71
N ARG A 88 -0.30 -7.80 -15.38
CA ARG A 88 0.52 -6.81 -14.63
C ARG A 88 0.11 -5.33 -14.75
N ARG A 89 -1.10 -4.99 -15.21
CA ARG A 89 -1.62 -3.61 -15.12
C ARG A 89 -2.07 -3.27 -13.70
N THR A 90 -1.12 -2.90 -12.84
CA THR A 90 -1.32 -2.64 -11.41
C THR A 90 -2.41 -1.60 -11.13
N ILE A 91 -2.50 -0.55 -11.94
CA ILE A 91 -3.49 0.53 -11.77
C ILE A 91 -4.92 -0.01 -11.95
N LEU A 92 -5.15 -0.88 -12.95
CA LEU A 92 -6.47 -1.47 -13.21
C LEU A 92 -6.86 -2.47 -12.11
N SER A 93 -5.92 -3.31 -11.68
CA SER A 93 -6.16 -4.30 -10.62
C SER A 93 -6.52 -3.63 -9.29
N VAL A 94 -5.76 -2.60 -8.88
CA VAL A 94 -6.05 -1.85 -7.65
C VAL A 94 -7.36 -1.09 -7.76
N GLY A 95 -7.63 -0.45 -8.90
CA GLY A 95 -8.87 0.30 -9.12
C GLY A 95 -10.11 -0.59 -9.03
N ILE A 96 -10.10 -1.75 -9.71
CA ILE A 96 -11.20 -2.72 -9.68
C ILE A 96 -11.38 -3.30 -8.28
N GLY A 97 -10.28 -3.70 -7.62
CA GLY A 97 -10.33 -4.22 -6.24
C GLY A 97 -10.93 -3.22 -5.25
N THR A 98 -10.55 -1.95 -5.37
CA THR A 98 -11.08 -0.86 -4.53
C THR A 98 -12.56 -0.61 -4.81
N ALA A 99 -12.97 -0.55 -6.08
CA ALA A 99 -14.37 -0.36 -6.45
C ALA A 99 -15.26 -1.50 -5.91
N VAL A 100 -14.82 -2.74 -6.05
CA VAL A 100 -15.54 -3.91 -5.51
C VAL A 100 -15.64 -3.83 -3.99
N TYR A 101 -14.57 -3.47 -3.29
CA TYR A 101 -14.61 -3.30 -1.83
C TYR A 101 -15.60 -2.21 -1.39
N VAL A 102 -15.54 -1.03 -2.01
CA VAL A 102 -16.44 0.09 -1.70
C VAL A 102 -17.89 -0.27 -1.95
N VAL A 103 -18.19 -0.93 -3.06
CA VAL A 103 -19.56 -1.38 -3.37
C VAL A 103 -20.02 -2.41 -2.34
N LEU A 104 -19.19 -3.42 -2.01
CA LEU A 104 -19.56 -4.46 -1.04
C LEU A 104 -19.81 -3.92 0.36
N VAL A 105 -19.02 -2.93 0.80
CA VAL A 105 -19.13 -2.39 2.17
C VAL A 105 -20.24 -1.35 2.32
N ASN A 106 -20.63 -0.70 1.21
CA ASN A 106 -21.59 0.41 1.24
C ASN A 106 -22.99 -0.01 0.76
N ALA A 107 -23.07 -1.00 -0.13
CA ALA A 107 -24.33 -1.50 -0.68
C ALA A 107 -24.87 -2.75 0.04
N LEU A 108 -24.08 -3.37 0.94
CA LEU A 108 -24.45 -4.55 1.71
C LEU A 108 -24.13 -4.34 3.21
#